data_AF-A0A352FRC4-F1
#
_entry.id   AF-A0A352FRC4-F1
#
_cell.length_a   1.000
_cell.length_b   1.000
_cell.length_c   1.000
_cell.angle_alpha   90.00
_cell.angle_beta   90.00
_cell.angle_gamma   90.00
#
_symmetry.space_group_name_H-M   'P 1'
#
loop_
_entity.id
_entity.type
_entity.pdbx_description
1 polymer ?
#
loop_
_entity_poly.entity_id
_entity_poly.type
_entity_poly.pdbx_seq_one_letter_code
_entity_poly.pdbx_strand_id
1 'polypeptide(L)'
;MTDWLRFIGMIFYAPVRGMREVRDRGTLLQMVLLAYASQLVYVFVTQWLAGNKSFLSHPTQVASLFFQSAASLLPIAILLIPLVVLIANLLDRRGSFGLVIQQEYASLASVAFYALMAANIFAVLIAVFFHFSGIQAANVANSIQQLPHSLEVARSIGFPPEALTRLQSELSNPVSVSAALFLMPKLALFFLGVIATVYVVFRISVWRTIVVGLCGMGAALILSQTLSGVFHTLLASPFILLMLFLLLRGYFTSIVSNQRARVAFKQNLEAATINPRDSSAHYNLGLIHQQRGEFSEARERFQRAIDIDPDELDAHYQLGLIARAQGRLPEAIASFEEVVQRDQFHAQNEIWREIGATYVAAGQYSDARDALEKFLDRRTNDPQGLYLMGRAHAGLGDNQEAASSMQACIEAVKTAPAYKYRTEKRWLNEAQQFLKRKRQETVSSRQ
;
A
#
# COMPACT_ATOMS: atom_id res chain seq x y z
N MET A 1 -7.45 18.75 -2.63
CA MET A 1 -6.34 19.51 -2.01
C MET A 1 -6.62 19.94 -0.56
N THR A 2 -7.80 19.68 0.02
CA THR A 2 -8.25 20.18 1.35
C THR A 2 -8.07 19.19 2.52
N ASP A 3 -7.75 17.92 2.28
CA ASP A 3 -7.77 16.90 3.34
C ASP A 3 -6.64 17.01 4.37
N TRP A 4 -5.49 17.57 4.01
CA TRP A 4 -4.31 17.59 4.87
C TRP A 4 -4.42 18.63 5.98
N LEU A 5 -4.97 19.81 5.65
CA LEU A 5 -5.30 20.85 6.63
C LEU A 5 -6.33 20.36 7.64
N ARG A 6 -7.30 19.55 7.19
CA ARG A 6 -8.28 18.93 8.07
C ARG A 6 -7.60 18.00 9.09
N PHE A 7 -6.65 17.17 8.65
CA PHE A 7 -5.90 16.29 9.57
C PHE A 7 -5.11 17.07 10.61
N ILE A 8 -4.43 18.16 10.21
CA ILE A 8 -3.70 19.04 11.13
C ILE A 8 -4.66 19.69 12.13
N GLY A 9 -5.78 20.24 11.67
CA GLY A 9 -6.77 20.86 12.55
C GLY A 9 -7.33 19.89 13.60
N MET A 10 -7.60 18.63 13.21
CA MET A 10 -8.14 17.60 14.10
C MET A 10 -7.25 17.29 15.31
N ILE A 11 -5.94 17.56 15.23
CA ILE A 11 -5.02 17.34 16.35
C ILE A 11 -5.46 18.13 17.59
N PHE A 12 -5.95 19.36 17.39
CA PHE A 12 -6.27 20.27 18.49
C PHE A 12 -7.66 20.03 19.09
N TYR A 13 -8.66 19.69 18.27
CA TYR A 13 -10.05 19.59 18.74
C TYR A 13 -10.55 18.16 18.92
N ALA A 14 -9.99 17.17 18.22
CA ALA A 14 -10.43 15.77 18.30
C ALA A 14 -9.35 14.76 17.86
N PRO A 15 -8.22 14.64 18.58
CA PRO A 15 -7.05 13.87 18.13
C PRO A 15 -7.37 12.39 17.87
N VAL A 16 -8.14 11.73 18.73
CA VAL A 16 -8.56 10.32 18.54
C VAL A 16 -9.50 10.17 17.34
N ARG A 17 -10.38 11.17 17.09
CA ARG A 17 -11.23 11.18 15.89
C ARG A 17 -10.38 11.37 14.63
N GLY A 18 -9.35 12.23 14.71
CA GLY A 18 -8.35 12.41 13.66
C GLY A 18 -7.65 11.11 13.32
N MET A 19 -7.21 10.35 14.33
CA MET A 19 -6.61 9.03 14.14
C MET A 19 -7.54 8.04 13.43
N ARG A 20 -8.84 8.02 13.77
CA ARG A 20 -9.82 7.17 13.08
C ARG A 20 -10.02 7.60 11.62
N GLU A 21 -10.06 8.90 11.36
CA GLU A 21 -10.17 9.43 10.00
C GLU A 21 -8.93 9.07 9.16
N VAL A 22 -7.73 9.20 9.74
CA VAL A 22 -6.47 8.81 9.09
C VAL A 22 -6.42 7.30 8.84
N ARG A 23 -6.86 6.48 9.79
CA ARG A 23 -6.97 5.02 9.60
C ARG A 23 -7.84 4.67 8.40
N ASP A 24 -8.96 5.37 8.25
CA ASP A 24 -10.01 5.02 7.30
C ASP A 24 -9.84 5.66 5.92
N ARG A 25 -9.25 6.85 5.85
CA ARG A 25 -9.19 7.67 4.63
C ARG A 25 -7.80 8.27 4.35
N GLY A 26 -6.94 8.33 5.37
CA GLY A 26 -5.58 8.83 5.20
C GLY A 26 -4.76 7.88 4.34
N THR A 27 -3.94 8.42 3.45
CA THR A 27 -2.99 7.62 2.67
C THR A 27 -1.60 7.66 3.32
N LEU A 28 -0.89 6.54 3.27
CA LEU A 28 0.41 6.40 3.94
C LEU A 28 1.41 7.47 3.53
N LEU A 29 1.53 7.73 2.21
CA LEU A 29 2.47 8.70 1.67
C LEU A 29 2.24 10.11 2.26
N GLN A 30 0.98 10.52 2.38
CA GLN A 30 0.63 11.85 2.89
C GLN A 30 1.01 11.98 4.36
N MET A 31 0.73 10.95 5.16
CA MET A 31 1.07 10.93 6.59
C MET A 31 2.59 10.90 6.82
N VAL A 32 3.34 10.16 6.00
CA VAL A 32 4.80 10.15 6.06
C VAL A 32 5.37 11.55 5.74
N LEU A 33 4.86 12.21 4.70
CA LEU A 33 5.31 13.55 4.32
C LEU A 33 4.98 14.59 5.40
N LEU A 34 3.79 14.53 6.00
CA LEU A 34 3.42 15.40 7.12
C LEU A 34 4.28 15.14 8.36
N ALA A 35 4.50 13.87 8.71
CA ALA A 35 5.35 13.49 9.82
C ALA A 35 6.78 13.99 9.60
N TYR A 36 7.33 13.83 8.38
CA TYR A 36 8.64 14.35 8.01
C TYR A 36 8.73 15.88 8.10
N ALA A 37 7.75 16.60 7.54
CA ALA A 37 7.71 18.06 7.62
C ALA A 37 7.65 18.54 9.08
N SER A 38 6.79 17.92 9.90
CA SER A 38 6.70 18.24 11.33
C SER A 38 7.98 17.90 12.09
N GLN A 39 8.69 16.84 11.68
CA GLN A 39 9.97 16.44 12.28
C GLN A 39 11.05 17.47 11.97
N LEU A 40 11.12 17.96 10.73
CA LEU A 40 12.05 19.03 10.34
C LEU A 40 11.80 20.29 11.16
N VAL A 41 10.53 20.72 11.26
CA VAL A 41 10.15 21.88 12.06
C VAL A 41 10.54 21.68 13.52
N TYR A 42 10.24 20.52 14.09
CA TYR A 42 10.61 20.19 15.46
C TYR A 42 12.13 20.28 15.68
N VAL A 43 12.93 19.63 14.84
CA VAL A 43 14.41 19.61 14.98
C VAL A 43 14.98 21.02 14.82
N PHE A 44 14.51 21.77 13.82
CA PHE A 44 14.96 23.15 13.57
C PHE A 44 14.66 24.07 14.74
N VAL A 45 13.40 24.07 15.21
CA VAL A 45 12.95 24.95 16.30
C VAL A 45 13.66 24.59 17.60
N THR A 46 13.76 23.30 17.93
CA THR A 46 14.41 22.88 19.18
C THR A 46 15.91 23.14 19.18
N GLN A 47 16.62 23.00 18.05
CA GLN A 47 18.04 23.40 17.98
C GLN A 47 18.21 24.91 18.17
N TRP A 48 17.34 25.71 17.55
CA TRP A 48 17.36 27.16 17.69
C TRP A 48 17.08 27.61 19.13
N LEU A 49 16.06 27.06 19.78
CA LEU A 49 15.70 27.35 21.19
C LEU A 49 16.75 26.82 22.18
N ALA A 50 17.42 25.72 21.86
CA ALA A 50 18.51 25.18 22.67
C ALA A 50 19.80 26.02 22.58
N GLY A 51 19.84 27.03 21.69
CA GLY A 51 20.98 27.94 21.53
C GLY A 51 22.00 27.50 20.47
N ASN A 52 21.78 26.37 19.79
CA ASN A 52 22.62 25.95 18.68
C ASN A 52 22.15 26.65 17.39
N LYS A 53 22.77 27.80 17.06
CA LYS A 53 22.44 28.58 15.84
C LYS A 53 23.45 28.40 14.70
N SER A 54 24.57 27.72 14.95
CA SER A 54 25.65 27.55 13.97
C SER A 54 25.24 26.72 12.74
N PHE A 55 24.21 25.89 12.87
CA PHE A 55 23.70 25.10 11.76
C PHE A 55 23.15 25.96 10.62
N LEU A 56 22.65 27.18 10.89
CA LEU A 56 22.12 28.08 9.87
C LEU A 56 23.19 28.60 8.92
N SER A 57 24.44 28.73 9.40
CA SER A 57 25.57 29.22 8.62
C SER A 57 26.33 28.13 7.86
N HIS A 58 26.01 26.85 8.07
CA HIS A 58 26.72 25.72 7.46
C HIS A 58 25.76 24.85 6.65
N PRO A 59 25.76 24.96 5.30
CA PRO A 59 24.87 24.18 4.44
C PRO A 59 24.95 22.66 4.65
N THR A 60 26.12 22.15 5.02
CA THR A 60 26.34 20.73 5.32
C THR A 60 25.61 20.28 6.59
N GLN A 61 25.53 21.14 7.60
CA GLN A 61 24.77 20.88 8.82
C GLN A 61 23.27 20.96 8.56
N VAL A 62 22.82 21.91 7.74
CA VAL A 62 21.42 21.95 7.29
C VAL A 62 21.06 20.64 6.57
N ALA A 63 21.88 20.21 5.60
CA ALA A 63 21.65 18.98 4.87
C ALA A 63 21.60 17.76 5.81
N SER A 64 22.49 17.67 6.80
CA SER A 64 22.49 16.55 7.74
C SER A 64 21.21 16.51 8.60
N LEU A 65 20.60 17.64 8.94
CA LEU A 65 19.31 17.67 9.65
C LEU A 65 18.17 17.11 8.81
N PHE A 66 18.17 17.34 7.48
CA PHE A 66 17.20 16.73 6.58
C PHE A 66 17.35 15.20 6.58
N PHE A 67 18.57 14.70 6.41
CA PHE A 67 18.83 13.27 6.43
C PHE A 67 18.54 12.62 7.78
N GLN A 68 18.90 13.25 8.89
CA GLN A 68 18.59 12.76 10.24
C GLN A 68 17.09 12.72 10.50
N SER A 69 16.35 13.74 10.04
CA SER A 69 14.89 13.77 10.16
C SER A 69 14.26 12.63 9.36
N ALA A 70 14.75 12.36 8.15
CA ALA A 70 14.29 11.23 7.34
C ALA A 70 14.65 9.88 8.01
N ALA A 71 15.87 9.75 8.51
CA ALA A 71 16.35 8.56 9.19
C ALA A 71 15.53 8.25 10.46
N SER A 72 15.07 9.26 11.19
CA SER A 72 14.26 9.08 12.40
C SER A 72 12.90 8.43 12.15
N LEU A 73 12.39 8.48 10.91
CA LEU A 73 11.13 7.85 10.52
C LEU A 73 11.31 6.36 10.20
N LEU A 74 12.51 5.92 9.83
CA LEU A 74 12.77 4.53 9.42
C LEU A 74 12.56 3.52 10.56
N PRO A 75 13.04 3.72 11.80
CA PRO A 75 12.75 2.82 12.90
C PRO A 75 11.26 2.64 13.13
N ILE A 76 10.46 3.69 12.92
CA ILE A 76 9.00 3.60 13.04
C ILE A 76 8.46 2.67 11.95
N ALA A 77 8.77 2.95 10.67
CA ALA A 77 8.26 2.16 9.55
C ALA A 77 8.75 0.70 9.53
N ILE A 78 10.02 0.46 9.84
CA ILE A 78 10.70 -0.82 9.61
C ILE A 78 10.71 -1.68 10.88
N LEU A 79 10.75 -1.08 12.07
CA LEU A 79 10.85 -1.83 13.32
C LEU A 79 9.54 -1.76 14.11
N LEU A 80 9.08 -0.56 14.47
CA LEU A 80 7.94 -0.39 15.36
C LEU A 80 6.66 -1.00 14.77
N ILE A 81 6.32 -0.66 13.52
CA ILE A 81 5.07 -1.12 12.89
C ILE A 81 5.03 -2.66 12.75
N PRO A 82 6.03 -3.34 12.15
CA PRO A 82 6.01 -4.80 12.04
C PRO A 82 5.99 -5.50 13.39
N LEU A 83 6.71 -4.96 14.39
CA LEU A 83 6.80 -5.57 15.70
C LEU A 83 5.52 -5.38 16.53
N VAL A 84 4.84 -4.23 16.41
CA VAL A 84 3.49 -4.04 16.94
C VAL A 84 2.50 -5.03 16.30
N VAL A 85 2.54 -5.21 14.98
CA VAL A 85 1.71 -6.20 14.28
C VAL A 85 2.00 -7.62 14.77
N LEU A 86 3.28 -7.97 14.94
CA LEU A 86 3.70 -9.28 15.41
C LEU A 86 3.14 -9.56 16.81
N ILE A 87 3.34 -8.64 17.75
CA ILE A 87 2.89 -8.79 19.13
C ILE A 87 1.36 -8.81 19.21
N ALA A 88 0.68 -7.94 18.46
CA ALA A 88 -0.78 -7.96 18.37
C ALA A 88 -1.30 -9.31 17.84
N ASN A 89 -0.64 -9.86 16.82
CA ASN A 89 -1.02 -11.15 16.24
C ASN A 89 -0.74 -12.33 17.19
N LEU A 90 0.34 -12.27 17.97
CA LEU A 90 0.66 -13.28 18.98
C LEU A 90 -0.40 -13.34 20.10
N LEU A 91 -0.92 -12.18 20.52
CA LEU A 91 -1.93 -12.13 21.58
C LEU A 91 -3.34 -12.50 21.12
N ASP A 92 -3.69 -12.21 19.88
CA ASP A 92 -5.08 -12.28 19.40
C ASP A 92 -5.30 -13.31 18.27
N ARG A 93 -4.24 -14.01 17.83
CA ARG A 93 -4.25 -15.07 16.80
C ARG A 93 -5.08 -14.73 15.55
N ARG A 94 -4.80 -13.59 14.93
CA ARG A 94 -5.59 -13.03 13.81
C ARG A 94 -5.34 -13.69 12.45
N GLY A 95 -4.35 -14.58 12.37
CA GLY A 95 -4.01 -15.31 11.15
C GLY A 95 -2.51 -15.41 10.94
N SER A 96 -2.10 -15.71 9.71
CA SER A 96 -0.68 -15.72 9.34
C SER A 96 -0.11 -14.30 9.41
N PHE A 97 1.10 -14.14 9.95
CA PHE A 97 1.73 -12.83 10.11
C PHE A 97 1.83 -12.07 8.78
N GLY A 98 2.14 -12.78 7.69
CA GLY A 98 2.22 -12.21 6.34
C GLY A 98 0.89 -11.61 5.86
N LEU A 99 -0.24 -12.22 6.19
CA LEU A 99 -1.56 -11.69 5.84
C LEU A 99 -1.89 -10.46 6.69
N VAL A 100 -1.68 -10.54 8.00
CA VAL A 100 -2.01 -9.44 8.93
C VAL A 100 -1.17 -8.19 8.62
N ILE A 101 0.13 -8.36 8.32
CA ILE A 101 0.98 -7.22 7.95
C ILE A 101 0.55 -6.62 6.61
N GLN A 102 0.22 -7.43 5.60
CA GLN A 102 -0.26 -6.90 4.31
C GLN A 102 -1.58 -6.13 4.44
N GLN A 103 -2.42 -6.50 5.40
CA GLN A 103 -3.71 -5.89 5.64
C GLN A 103 -3.64 -4.63 6.50
N GLU A 104 -2.86 -4.66 7.59
CA GLU A 104 -2.88 -3.62 8.62
C GLU A 104 -1.64 -2.72 8.64
N TYR A 105 -0.59 -3.02 7.87
CA TYR A 105 0.62 -2.19 7.88
C TYR A 105 0.32 -0.74 7.47
N ALA A 106 -0.40 -0.54 6.37
CA ALA A 106 -0.65 0.79 5.83
C ALA A 106 -1.49 1.65 6.78
N SER A 107 -2.56 1.09 7.36
CA SER A 107 -3.42 1.76 8.33
C SER A 107 -2.66 2.08 9.61
N LEU A 108 -1.95 1.10 10.17
CA LEU A 108 -1.16 1.26 11.39
C LEU A 108 -0.06 2.30 11.23
N ALA A 109 0.71 2.21 10.14
CA ALA A 109 1.78 3.17 9.84
C ALA A 109 1.23 4.58 9.63
N SER A 110 0.14 4.74 8.88
CA SER A 110 -0.49 6.06 8.65
C SER A 110 -0.88 6.74 9.96
N VAL A 111 -1.51 5.99 10.87
CA VAL A 111 -1.95 6.50 12.16
C VAL A 111 -0.77 6.76 13.11
N ALA A 112 0.28 5.92 13.07
CA ALA A 112 1.49 6.15 13.85
C ALA A 112 2.25 7.40 13.39
N PHE A 113 2.34 7.64 12.08
CA PHE A 113 2.93 8.87 11.55
C PHE A 113 2.10 10.11 11.87
N TYR A 114 0.77 9.99 11.89
CA TYR A 114 -0.11 11.03 12.41
C TYR A 114 0.15 11.32 13.90
N ALA A 115 0.34 10.27 14.71
CA ALA A 115 0.70 10.42 16.12
C ALA A 115 2.06 11.10 16.32
N LEU A 116 3.06 10.77 15.49
CA LEU A 116 4.35 11.45 15.49
C LEU A 116 4.21 12.93 15.13
N MET A 117 3.41 13.25 14.11
CA MET A 117 3.14 14.63 13.73
C MET A 117 2.51 15.41 14.88
N ALA A 118 1.49 14.86 15.54
CA ALA A 118 0.87 15.48 16.70
C ALA A 118 1.88 15.69 17.84
N ALA A 119 2.69 14.67 18.15
CA ALA A 119 3.72 14.76 19.17
C ALA A 119 4.76 15.85 18.85
N ASN A 120 5.19 15.98 17.60
CA ASN A 120 6.11 17.03 17.16
C ASN A 120 5.51 18.43 17.38
N ILE A 121 4.27 18.65 16.95
CA ILE A 121 3.59 19.96 17.07
C ILE A 121 3.45 20.36 18.55
N PHE A 122 2.93 19.47 19.40
CA PHE A 122 2.79 19.76 20.82
C PHE A 122 4.15 19.93 21.51
N ALA A 123 5.15 19.13 21.15
CA ALA A 123 6.49 19.28 21.73
C ALA A 123 7.14 20.61 21.37
N VAL A 124 6.92 21.14 20.16
CA VAL A 124 7.36 22.49 19.79
C VAL A 124 6.69 23.54 20.68
N LEU A 125 5.38 23.45 20.90
CA LEU A 125 4.65 24.38 21.79
C LEU A 125 5.20 24.33 23.22
N ILE A 126 5.46 23.13 23.73
CA ILE A 126 6.05 22.93 25.07
C ILE A 126 7.48 23.49 25.13
N ALA A 127 8.30 23.27 24.09
CA ALA A 127 9.66 23.78 24.03
C ALA A 127 9.69 25.31 24.02
N VAL A 128 8.81 25.95 23.25
CA VAL A 128 8.63 27.41 23.23
C VAL A 128 8.25 27.91 24.63
N PHE A 129 7.29 27.26 25.29
CA PHE A 129 6.90 27.61 26.66
C PHE A 129 8.07 27.50 27.64
N PHE A 130 8.85 26.41 27.61
CA PHE A 130 10.00 26.22 28.48
C PHE A 130 11.12 27.24 28.25
N HIS A 131 11.33 27.65 26.99
CA HIS A 131 12.31 28.66 26.66
C HIS A 131 11.92 30.03 27.23
N PHE A 132 10.70 30.48 26.99
CA PHE A 132 10.25 31.82 27.42
C PHE A 132 9.88 31.93 28.90
N SER A 133 9.54 30.81 29.56
CA SER A 133 9.29 30.79 31.00
C SER A 133 10.57 30.79 31.85
N GLY A 134 11.75 30.63 31.24
CA GLY A 134 13.02 30.50 31.97
C GLY A 134 13.24 29.13 32.63
N ILE A 135 12.29 28.19 32.50
CA ILE A 135 12.40 26.82 33.03
C ILE A 135 13.65 26.11 32.48
N GLN A 136 13.97 26.33 31.20
CA GLN A 136 15.19 25.80 30.57
C GLN A 136 16.46 26.23 31.33
N ALA A 137 16.59 27.53 31.65
CA ALA A 137 17.76 28.07 32.35
C ALA A 137 17.86 27.54 33.79
N ALA A 138 16.72 27.46 34.49
CA ALA A 138 16.67 26.89 35.84
C ALA A 138 17.09 25.41 35.86
N ASN A 139 16.62 24.60 34.91
CA ASN A 139 16.97 23.18 34.82
C ASN A 139 18.45 22.96 34.48
N VAL A 140 19.03 23.79 33.60
CA VAL A 140 20.46 23.76 33.31
C VAL A 140 21.27 24.11 34.56
N ALA A 141 20.91 25.19 35.27
CA ALA A 141 21.59 25.58 36.51
C ALA A 141 21.52 24.47 37.58
N ASN A 142 20.34 23.86 37.76
CA ASN A 142 20.15 22.75 38.70
C ASN A 142 20.96 21.51 38.30
N SER A 143 21.02 21.19 37.00
CA SER A 143 21.78 20.03 36.49
C SER A 143 23.28 20.19 36.75
N ILE A 144 23.82 21.40 36.57
CA ILE A 144 25.21 21.73 36.89
C ILE A 144 25.47 21.61 38.40
N GLN A 145 24.52 22.03 39.25
CA GLN A 145 24.67 21.92 40.70
C GLN A 145 24.59 20.46 41.21
N GLN A 146 23.76 19.63 40.60
CA GLN A 146 23.56 18.23 41.00
C GLN A 146 24.55 17.25 40.35
N LEU A 147 25.40 17.73 39.44
CA LEU A 147 26.37 16.92 38.70
C LEU A 147 27.21 15.98 39.60
N PRO A 148 27.81 16.46 40.73
CA PRO A 148 28.66 15.62 41.58
C PRO A 148 27.88 14.42 42.15
N HIS A 149 26.68 14.67 42.69
CA HIS A 149 25.83 13.63 43.27
C HIS A 149 25.31 12.66 42.21
N SER A 150 24.95 13.14 41.01
CA SER A 150 24.48 12.27 39.92
C SER A 150 25.55 11.27 39.46
N LEU A 151 26.82 11.69 39.45
CA LEU A 151 27.95 10.85 39.06
C LEU A 151 28.32 9.84 40.15
N GLU A 152 28.15 10.19 41.43
CA GLU A 152 28.33 9.26 42.55
C GLU A 152 27.28 8.14 42.52
N VAL A 153 26.01 8.49 42.29
CA VAL A 153 24.93 7.50 42.14
C VAL A 153 25.19 6.60 40.93
N ALA A 154 25.56 7.17 39.77
CA ALA A 154 25.85 6.38 38.58
C ALA A 154 27.07 5.44 38.77
N ARG A 155 28.11 5.87 39.50
CA ARG A 155 29.22 4.99 39.91
C ARG A 155 28.75 3.84 40.80
N SER A 156 27.85 4.12 41.76
CA SER A 156 27.32 3.10 42.68
C SER A 156 26.51 2.00 41.99
N ILE A 157 25.91 2.30 40.83
CA ILE A 157 25.12 1.38 40.01
C ILE A 157 26.02 0.61 39.00
N GLY A 158 27.33 0.82 39.02
CA GLY A 158 28.29 0.09 38.18
C GLY A 158 28.37 0.59 36.73
N PHE A 159 28.04 1.86 36.47
CA PHE A 159 28.21 2.43 35.12
C PHE A 159 29.69 2.47 34.71
N PRO A 160 30.02 2.12 33.45
CA PRO A 160 31.40 2.12 32.99
C PRO A 160 31.99 3.55 33.03
N PRO A 161 33.29 3.70 33.37
CA PRO A 161 33.93 5.01 33.57
C PRO A 161 33.89 5.89 32.32
N GLU A 162 33.97 5.30 31.12
CA GLU A 162 33.82 6.03 29.86
C GLU A 162 32.42 6.59 29.63
N ALA A 163 31.37 5.92 30.11
CA ALA A 163 30.01 6.42 30.02
C ALA A 163 29.79 7.56 31.02
N LEU A 164 30.40 7.49 32.21
CA LEU A 164 30.33 8.54 33.22
C LEU A 164 30.98 9.84 32.75
N THR A 165 32.13 9.76 32.08
CA THR A 165 32.79 10.96 31.52
C THR A 165 31.97 11.60 30.40
N ARG A 166 31.37 10.78 29.51
CA ARG A 166 30.42 11.27 28.49
C ARG A 166 29.20 11.92 29.13
N LEU A 167 28.59 11.27 30.11
CA LEU A 167 27.42 11.78 30.83
C LEU A 167 27.72 13.12 31.51
N GLN A 168 28.90 13.24 32.14
CA GLN A 168 29.37 14.49 32.73
C GLN A 168 29.52 15.60 31.67
N SER A 169 30.12 15.30 30.52
CA SER A 169 30.26 16.26 29.41
C SER A 169 28.92 16.72 28.82
N GLU A 170 27.94 15.83 28.73
CA GLU A 170 26.60 16.15 28.20
C GLU A 170 25.76 16.95 29.20
N LEU A 171 25.79 16.58 30.49
CA LEU A 171 25.03 17.27 31.54
C LEU A 171 25.59 18.67 31.87
N SER A 172 26.87 18.90 31.58
CA SER A 172 27.50 20.22 31.72
C SER A 172 27.25 21.13 30.52
N ASN A 173 26.80 20.60 29.39
CA ASN A 173 26.49 21.38 28.20
C ASN A 173 25.02 21.88 28.24
N PRO A 174 24.80 23.21 28.35
CA PRO A 174 23.44 23.78 28.39
C PRO A 174 22.58 23.41 27.17
N VAL A 175 23.20 23.29 25.99
CA VAL A 175 22.51 22.97 24.74
C VAL A 175 21.97 21.55 24.79
N SER A 176 22.78 20.59 25.26
CA SER A 176 22.41 19.18 25.36
C SER A 176 21.29 18.94 26.39
N VAL A 177 21.39 19.57 27.56
CA VAL A 177 20.35 19.50 28.60
C VAL A 177 19.02 20.09 28.09
N SER A 178 19.09 21.20 27.36
CA SER A 178 17.91 21.83 26.75
C SER A 178 17.27 20.93 25.68
N ALA A 179 18.10 20.33 24.81
CA ALA A 179 17.63 19.39 23.81
C ALA A 179 16.95 18.16 24.43
N ALA A 180 17.50 17.63 25.52
CA ALA A 180 16.89 16.52 26.27
C ALA A 180 15.55 16.93 26.90
N LEU A 181 15.46 18.13 27.48
CA LEU A 181 14.23 18.68 28.06
C LEU A 181 13.12 18.81 27.01
N PHE A 182 13.44 19.16 25.77
CA PHE A 182 12.47 19.24 24.67
C PHE A 182 12.09 17.88 24.09
N LEU A 183 13.01 16.92 24.13
CA LEU A 183 12.80 15.56 23.60
C LEU A 183 11.89 14.71 24.48
N MET A 184 11.98 14.84 25.81
CA MET A 184 11.19 14.02 26.74
C MET A 184 9.66 14.14 26.54
N PRO A 185 9.08 15.36 26.45
CA PRO A 185 7.66 15.53 26.17
C PRO A 185 7.25 14.92 24.83
N LYS A 186 8.08 15.08 23.78
CA LYS A 186 7.83 14.48 22.47
C LYS A 186 7.74 12.96 22.55
N LEU A 187 8.72 12.32 23.20
CA LEU A 187 8.75 10.87 23.34
C LEU A 187 7.55 10.35 24.14
N ALA A 188 7.18 11.04 25.22
CA ALA A 188 6.01 10.69 26.03
C ALA A 188 4.70 10.81 25.22
N LEU A 189 4.51 11.91 24.49
CA LEU A 189 3.34 12.11 23.64
C LEU A 189 3.28 11.09 22.50
N PHE A 190 4.41 10.80 21.86
CA PHE A 190 4.47 9.79 20.81
C PHE A 190 4.18 8.40 21.35
N PHE A 191 4.69 8.07 22.54
CA PHE A 191 4.42 6.81 23.21
C PHE A 191 2.92 6.61 23.49
N LEU A 192 2.26 7.62 24.07
CA LEU A 192 0.80 7.62 24.24
C LEU A 192 0.07 7.50 22.90
N GLY A 193 0.57 8.20 21.87
CA GLY A 193 0.07 8.13 20.51
C GLY A 193 0.17 6.74 19.90
N VAL A 194 1.22 5.97 20.20
CA VAL A 194 1.39 4.59 19.71
C VAL A 194 0.40 3.65 20.38
N ILE A 195 0.16 3.79 21.69
CA ILE A 195 -0.90 3.06 22.38
C ILE A 195 -2.27 3.38 21.74
N ALA A 196 -2.58 4.66 21.54
CA ALA A 196 -3.82 5.07 20.88
C ALA A 196 -3.93 4.53 19.44
N THR A 197 -2.79 4.45 18.71
CA THR A 197 -2.71 3.88 17.36
C THR A 197 -3.11 2.40 17.36
N VAL A 198 -2.55 1.61 18.27
CA VAL A 198 -2.90 0.19 18.43
C VAL A 198 -4.39 0.03 18.72
N TYR A 199 -4.94 0.85 19.61
CA TYR A 199 -6.36 0.80 19.98
C TYR A 199 -7.26 1.10 18.79
N VAL A 200 -6.95 2.17 18.06
CA VAL A 200 -7.73 2.62 16.90
C VAL A 200 -7.68 1.59 15.77
N VAL A 201 -6.54 0.97 15.50
CA VAL A 201 -6.38 0.05 14.35
C VAL A 201 -6.88 -1.35 14.68
N PHE A 202 -6.41 -1.96 15.77
CA PHE A 202 -6.73 -3.35 16.09
C PHE A 202 -8.06 -3.53 16.84
N ARG A 203 -8.61 -2.46 17.43
CA ARG A 203 -9.89 -2.49 18.19
C ARG A 203 -9.90 -3.56 19.30
N ILE A 204 -8.77 -3.76 19.97
CA ILE A 204 -8.59 -4.68 21.09
C ILE A 204 -8.88 -4.00 22.43
N SER A 205 -8.96 -4.79 23.51
CA SER A 205 -9.15 -4.25 24.87
C SER A 205 -8.03 -3.28 25.26
N VAL A 206 -8.35 -2.33 26.15
CA VAL A 206 -7.42 -1.28 26.59
C VAL A 206 -6.15 -1.90 27.19
N TRP A 207 -6.29 -2.92 28.03
CA TRP A 207 -5.15 -3.63 28.62
C TRP A 207 -4.23 -4.27 27.59
N ARG A 208 -4.80 -4.99 26.61
CA ARG A 208 -4.01 -5.59 25.53
C ARG A 208 -3.34 -4.53 24.67
N THR A 209 -4.02 -3.42 24.42
CA THR A 209 -3.44 -2.27 23.71
C THR A 209 -2.19 -1.74 24.41
N ILE A 210 -2.28 -1.52 25.73
CA ILE A 210 -1.16 -1.03 26.53
C ILE A 210 0.02 -2.00 26.46
N VAL A 211 -0.23 -3.30 26.63
CA VAL A 211 0.81 -4.34 26.54
C VAL A 211 1.46 -4.35 25.15
N VAL A 212 0.67 -4.38 24.08
CA VAL A 212 1.18 -4.37 22.70
C VAL A 212 1.98 -3.11 22.40
N GLY A 213 1.50 -1.94 22.84
CA GLY A 213 2.20 -0.66 22.65
C GLY A 213 3.52 -0.61 23.43
N LEU A 214 3.53 -1.05 24.70
CA LEU A 214 4.71 -1.10 25.56
C LEU A 214 5.76 -2.06 25.02
N CYS A 215 5.40 -3.31 24.81
CA CYS A 215 6.31 -4.33 24.27
C CYS A 215 6.78 -3.93 22.86
N GLY A 216 5.87 -3.39 22.06
CA GLY A 216 6.12 -2.90 20.72
C GLY A 216 7.20 -1.83 20.69
N MET A 217 6.99 -0.77 21.48
CA MET A 217 7.95 0.32 21.57
C MET A 217 9.27 -0.11 22.21
N GLY A 218 9.21 -0.88 23.30
CA GLY A 218 10.41 -1.32 24.02
C GLY A 218 11.35 -2.13 23.13
N ALA A 219 10.82 -3.14 22.42
CA ALA A 219 11.63 -3.92 21.49
C ALA A 219 12.08 -3.10 20.27
N ALA A 220 11.25 -2.18 19.75
CA ALA A 220 11.68 -1.28 18.68
C ALA A 220 12.83 -0.36 19.10
N LEU A 221 12.79 0.18 20.33
CA LEU A 221 13.88 1.00 20.88
C LEU A 221 15.17 0.20 21.01
N ILE A 222 15.11 -1.01 21.57
CA ILE A 222 16.28 -1.90 21.71
C ILE A 222 16.87 -2.20 20.33
N LEU A 223 16.05 -2.65 19.37
CA LEU A 223 16.54 -2.97 18.02
C LEU A 223 17.06 -1.72 17.30
N SER A 224 16.46 -0.55 17.52
CA SER A 224 16.89 0.70 16.89
C SER A 224 18.29 1.11 17.32
N GLN A 225 18.68 0.88 18.58
CA GLN A 225 20.04 1.17 19.05
C GLN A 225 21.05 0.28 18.33
N THR A 226 20.77 -1.02 18.22
CA THR A 226 21.63 -1.99 17.53
C THR A 226 21.73 -1.73 16.02
N LEU A 227 20.62 -1.34 15.39
CA LEU A 227 20.54 -1.14 13.93
C LEU A 227 20.81 0.30 13.48
N SER A 228 21.07 1.23 14.40
CA SER A 228 21.31 2.65 14.10
C SER A 228 22.43 2.86 13.06
N GLY A 229 23.56 2.17 13.22
CA GLY A 229 24.68 2.22 12.27
C GLY A 229 24.31 1.69 10.88
N VAL A 230 23.44 0.69 10.80
CA VAL A 230 22.92 0.16 9.54
C VAL A 230 22.04 1.21 8.86
N PHE A 231 21.10 1.83 9.58
CA PHE A 231 20.24 2.88 9.02
C PHE A 231 21.04 4.06 8.49
N HIS A 232 22.02 4.56 9.25
CA HIS A 232 22.88 5.65 8.78
C HIS A 232 23.65 5.28 7.52
N THR A 233 24.21 4.07 7.44
CA THR A 233 24.92 3.59 6.24
C THR A 233 23.99 3.44 5.05
N LEU A 234 22.77 2.92 5.26
CA LEU A 234 21.74 2.77 4.23
C LEU A 234 21.36 4.13 3.63
N LEU A 235 21.14 5.16 4.47
CA LEU A 235 20.79 6.51 4.00
C LEU A 235 21.96 7.29 3.40
N ALA A 236 23.20 6.99 3.82
CA ALA A 236 24.38 7.71 3.35
C ALA A 236 24.74 7.40 1.90
N SER A 237 24.29 6.26 1.36
CA SER A 237 24.58 5.85 -0.02
C SER A 237 23.35 5.98 -0.93
N PRO A 238 23.36 6.93 -1.88
CA PRO A 238 22.30 7.04 -2.89
C PRO A 238 22.09 5.74 -3.68
N PHE A 239 23.15 4.97 -3.90
CA PHE A 239 23.09 3.69 -4.60
C PHE A 239 22.34 2.62 -3.79
N ILE A 240 22.63 2.51 -2.48
CA ILE A 240 21.94 1.55 -1.62
C ILE A 240 20.47 1.93 -1.46
N LEU A 241 20.16 3.21 -1.33
CA LEU A 241 18.78 3.71 -1.34
C LEU A 241 18.04 3.33 -2.62
N LEU A 242 18.66 3.52 -3.78
CA LEU A 242 18.08 3.15 -5.07
C LEU A 242 17.84 1.63 -5.16
N MET A 243 18.84 0.83 -4.77
CA MET A 243 18.73 -0.62 -4.78
C MET A 243 17.62 -1.10 -3.83
N LEU A 244 17.57 -0.57 -2.61
CA LEU A 244 16.54 -0.88 -1.62
C LEU A 244 15.15 -0.47 -2.13
N PHE A 245 15.03 0.71 -2.75
CA PHE A 245 13.80 1.16 -3.38
C PHE A 245 13.34 0.19 -4.47
N LEU A 246 14.23 -0.24 -5.36
CA LEU A 246 13.89 -1.19 -6.44
C LEU A 246 13.44 -2.55 -5.89
N LEU A 247 14.11 -3.07 -4.86
CA LEU A 247 13.75 -4.34 -4.22
C LEU A 247 12.41 -4.26 -3.50
N LEU A 248 12.16 -3.16 -2.78
CA LEU A 248 10.93 -3.00 -2.00
C LEU A 248 9.76 -2.44 -2.81
N ARG A 249 9.99 -1.93 -4.04
CA ARG A 249 8.95 -1.30 -4.87
C ARG A 249 7.73 -2.20 -5.04
N GLY A 250 7.92 -3.49 -5.31
CA GLY A 250 6.82 -4.45 -5.48
C GLY A 250 5.99 -4.60 -4.20
N TYR A 251 6.66 -4.67 -3.05
CA TYR A 251 6.00 -4.78 -1.74
C TYR A 251 5.26 -3.49 -1.36
N PHE A 252 5.88 -2.32 -1.55
CA PHE A 252 5.23 -1.02 -1.36
C PHE A 252 4.02 -0.85 -2.28
N THR A 253 4.10 -1.30 -3.53
CA THR A 253 2.99 -1.22 -4.48
C THR A 253 1.81 -2.07 -4.00
N SER A 254 2.05 -3.28 -3.49
CA SER A 254 1.04 -4.17 -2.91
C SER A 254 0.38 -3.58 -1.65
N ILE A 255 1.17 -3.02 -0.73
CA ILE A 255 0.63 -2.37 0.48
C ILE A 255 -0.26 -1.18 0.12
N VAL A 256 0.22 -0.34 -0.80
CA VAL A 256 -0.51 0.87 -1.20
C VAL A 256 -1.76 0.51 -2.02
N SER A 257 -1.73 -0.52 -2.87
CA SER A 257 -2.92 -0.97 -3.60
C SER A 257 -4.01 -1.48 -2.66
N ASN A 258 -3.65 -2.25 -1.63
CA ASN A 258 -4.61 -2.74 -0.63
C ASN A 258 -5.26 -1.61 0.15
N GLN A 259 -4.49 -0.60 0.55
CA GLN A 259 -5.04 0.58 1.24
C GLN A 259 -6.01 1.34 0.33
N ARG A 260 -5.66 1.59 -0.94
CA ARG A 260 -6.54 2.27 -1.89
C ARG A 260 -7.84 1.50 -2.11
N ALA A 261 -7.77 0.17 -2.24
CA ALA A 261 -8.95 -0.67 -2.41
C ALA A 261 -9.89 -0.60 -1.20
N ARG A 262 -9.35 -0.56 0.04
CA ARG A 262 -10.16 -0.36 1.26
C ARG A 262 -10.84 1.02 1.30
N VAL A 263 -10.10 2.08 0.98
CA VAL A 263 -10.63 3.46 0.96
C VAL A 263 -11.72 3.60 -0.10
N ALA A 264 -11.46 3.11 -1.32
CA ALA A 264 -12.42 3.12 -2.41
C ALA A 264 -13.70 2.34 -2.04
N PHE A 265 -13.55 1.17 -1.43
CA PHE A 265 -14.70 0.38 -0.95
C PHE A 265 -15.55 1.18 0.03
N LYS A 266 -14.93 1.81 1.03
CA LYS A 266 -15.65 2.59 2.04
C LYS A 266 -16.35 3.81 1.41
N GLN A 267 -15.68 4.50 0.49
CA GLN A 267 -16.27 5.65 -0.22
C GLN A 267 -17.47 5.25 -1.07
N ASN A 268 -17.36 4.17 -1.85
CA ASN A 268 -18.48 3.70 -2.68
C ASN A 268 -19.62 3.14 -1.82
N LEU A 269 -19.33 2.52 -0.68
CA LEU A 269 -20.34 2.09 0.28
C LEU A 269 -21.07 3.28 0.91
N GLU A 270 -20.35 4.33 1.31
CA GLU A 270 -20.93 5.57 1.82
C GLU A 270 -21.79 6.24 0.73
N ALA A 271 -21.30 6.33 -0.51
CA ALA A 271 -22.05 6.85 -1.65
C ALA A 271 -23.35 6.06 -1.89
N ALA A 272 -23.28 4.73 -1.92
CA ALA A 272 -24.46 3.86 -2.06
C ALA A 272 -25.42 3.94 -0.85
N THR A 273 -24.94 4.33 0.33
CA THR A 273 -25.78 4.52 1.52
C THR A 273 -26.48 5.89 1.49
N ILE A 274 -25.77 6.94 1.08
CA ILE A 274 -26.29 8.31 0.99
C ILE A 274 -27.25 8.43 -0.20
N ASN A 275 -26.88 7.87 -1.35
CA ASN A 275 -27.70 7.77 -2.54
C ASN A 275 -27.79 6.30 -2.99
N PRO A 276 -28.84 5.57 -2.55
CA PRO A 276 -29.07 4.19 -2.98
C PRO A 276 -29.28 4.00 -4.49
N ARG A 277 -29.51 5.09 -5.24
CA ARG A 277 -29.71 5.13 -6.70
C ARG A 277 -28.47 5.65 -7.45
N ASP A 278 -27.29 5.57 -6.86
CA ASP A 278 -26.04 5.83 -7.57
C ASP A 278 -25.54 4.54 -8.26
N SER A 279 -25.78 4.42 -9.57
CA SER A 279 -25.37 3.25 -10.36
C SER A 279 -23.86 3.03 -10.31
N SER A 280 -23.08 4.10 -10.52
CA SER A 280 -21.62 4.06 -10.54
C SER A 280 -21.04 3.61 -9.19
N ALA A 281 -21.65 3.97 -8.06
CA ALA A 281 -21.24 3.48 -6.75
C ALA A 281 -21.42 1.94 -6.63
N HIS A 282 -22.55 1.39 -7.08
CA HIS A 282 -22.77 -0.06 -7.08
C HIS A 282 -21.85 -0.77 -8.08
N TYR A 283 -21.64 -0.22 -9.28
CA TYR A 283 -20.68 -0.75 -10.25
C TYR A 283 -19.26 -0.83 -9.66
N ASN A 284 -18.78 0.24 -9.04
CA ASN A 284 -17.46 0.25 -8.41
C ASN A 284 -17.37 -0.72 -7.21
N LEU A 285 -18.43 -0.89 -6.41
CA LEU A 285 -18.47 -1.93 -5.38
C LEU A 285 -18.36 -3.33 -6.00
N GLY A 286 -19.04 -3.57 -7.11
CA GLY A 286 -18.95 -4.82 -7.88
C GLY A 286 -17.52 -5.14 -8.32
N LEU A 287 -16.82 -4.17 -8.90
CA LEU A 287 -15.41 -4.33 -9.28
C LEU A 287 -14.52 -4.68 -8.09
N ILE A 288 -14.77 -4.07 -6.93
CA ILE A 288 -13.99 -4.35 -5.71
C ILE A 288 -14.24 -5.76 -5.19
N HIS A 289 -15.50 -6.22 -5.16
CA HIS A 289 -15.84 -7.60 -4.79
C HIS A 289 -15.23 -8.61 -5.77
N GLN A 290 -15.28 -8.32 -7.08
CA GLN A 290 -14.68 -9.16 -8.12
C GLN A 290 -13.16 -9.28 -7.95
N GLN A 291 -12.46 -8.19 -7.63
CA GLN A 291 -11.02 -8.21 -7.33
C GLN A 291 -10.67 -9.04 -6.08
N ARG A 292 -11.60 -9.16 -5.13
CA ARG A 292 -11.46 -10.01 -3.94
C ARG A 292 -11.83 -11.48 -4.18
N GLY A 293 -12.34 -11.81 -5.37
CA GLY A 293 -12.86 -13.15 -5.69
C GLY A 293 -14.26 -13.43 -5.11
N GLU A 294 -14.92 -12.40 -4.57
CA GLU A 294 -16.27 -12.45 -3.98
C GLU A 294 -17.30 -12.32 -5.12
N PHE A 295 -17.36 -13.34 -5.99
CA PHE A 295 -18.13 -13.27 -7.24
C PHE A 295 -19.65 -13.18 -7.06
N SER A 296 -20.19 -13.69 -5.95
CA SER A 296 -21.61 -13.58 -5.60
C SER A 296 -22.00 -12.14 -5.31
N GLU A 297 -21.22 -11.48 -4.44
CA GLU A 297 -21.41 -10.10 -4.02
C GLU A 297 -21.14 -9.15 -5.19
N ALA A 298 -20.14 -9.46 -6.01
CA ALA A 298 -19.88 -8.72 -7.25
C ALA A 298 -21.09 -8.75 -8.18
N ARG A 299 -21.67 -9.93 -8.41
CA ARG A 299 -22.88 -10.10 -9.25
C ARG A 299 -24.05 -9.28 -8.72
N GLU A 300 -24.32 -9.33 -7.41
CA GLU A 300 -25.41 -8.56 -6.80
C GLU A 300 -25.22 -7.05 -7.02
N ARG A 301 -23.99 -6.54 -6.85
CA ARG A 301 -23.67 -5.13 -7.04
C ARG A 301 -23.75 -4.69 -8.49
N PHE A 302 -23.26 -5.49 -9.44
CA PHE A 302 -23.42 -5.19 -10.86
C PHE A 302 -24.89 -5.24 -11.29
N GLN A 303 -25.66 -6.22 -10.83
CA GLN A 303 -27.10 -6.26 -11.10
C GLN A 303 -27.79 -5.00 -10.56
N ARG A 304 -27.41 -4.57 -9.35
CA ARG A 304 -27.98 -3.35 -8.77
C ARG A 304 -27.65 -2.09 -9.58
N ALA A 305 -26.44 -2.01 -10.14
CA ALA A 305 -26.07 -0.92 -11.04
C ALA A 305 -26.98 -0.90 -12.28
N ILE A 306 -27.18 -2.06 -12.92
CA ILE A 306 -28.07 -2.23 -14.09
C ILE A 306 -29.52 -1.89 -13.77
N ASP A 307 -30.02 -2.30 -12.60
CA ASP A 307 -31.40 -2.00 -12.16
C ASP A 307 -31.63 -0.48 -11.98
N ILE A 308 -30.57 0.27 -11.67
CA ILE A 308 -30.62 1.72 -11.43
C ILE A 308 -30.43 2.47 -12.76
N ASP A 309 -29.41 2.09 -13.51
CA ASP A 309 -29.08 2.65 -14.82
C ASP A 309 -28.93 1.50 -15.84
N PRO A 310 -29.98 1.24 -16.64
CA PRO A 310 -29.94 0.23 -17.68
C PRO A 310 -28.91 0.49 -18.78
N ASP A 311 -28.36 1.71 -18.88
CA ASP A 311 -27.36 2.09 -19.87
C ASP A 311 -25.92 1.89 -19.37
N GLU A 312 -25.73 1.39 -18.13
CA GLU A 312 -24.43 1.01 -17.57
C GLU A 312 -23.94 -0.32 -18.20
N LEU A 313 -23.52 -0.27 -19.46
CA LEU A 313 -23.11 -1.44 -20.24
C LEU A 313 -21.84 -2.12 -19.70
N ASP A 314 -20.98 -1.36 -19.01
CA ASP A 314 -19.80 -1.91 -18.36
C ASP A 314 -20.20 -2.93 -17.28
N ALA A 315 -21.32 -2.74 -16.58
CA ALA A 315 -21.83 -3.71 -15.61
C ALA A 315 -22.29 -5.01 -16.28
N HIS A 316 -22.94 -4.93 -17.45
CA HIS A 316 -23.29 -6.11 -18.25
C HIS A 316 -22.05 -6.88 -18.71
N TYR A 317 -21.01 -6.17 -19.15
CA TYR A 317 -19.73 -6.77 -19.52
C TYR A 317 -19.08 -7.52 -18.34
N GLN A 318 -19.04 -6.91 -17.14
CA GLN A 318 -18.49 -7.58 -15.95
C GLN A 318 -19.31 -8.80 -15.53
N LEU A 319 -20.65 -8.75 -15.62
CA LEU A 319 -21.51 -9.91 -15.38
C LEU A 319 -21.20 -11.06 -16.34
N GLY A 320 -20.98 -10.77 -17.62
CA GLY A 320 -20.59 -11.76 -18.62
C GLY A 320 -19.25 -12.44 -18.28
N LEU A 321 -18.26 -11.65 -17.86
CA LEU A 321 -16.97 -12.19 -17.41
C LEU A 321 -17.10 -13.09 -16.18
N ILE A 322 -17.90 -12.68 -15.19
CA ILE A 322 -18.16 -13.47 -13.98
C ILE A 322 -18.89 -14.76 -14.34
N ALA A 323 -19.94 -14.69 -15.17
CA ALA A 323 -20.70 -15.86 -15.59
C ALA A 323 -19.82 -16.89 -16.31
N ARG A 324 -18.93 -16.43 -17.22
CA ARG A 324 -17.98 -17.31 -17.90
C ARG A 324 -17.00 -17.96 -16.93
N ALA A 325 -16.45 -17.19 -15.99
CA ALA A 325 -15.54 -17.72 -14.97
C ALA A 325 -16.21 -18.77 -14.07
N GLN A 326 -17.52 -18.66 -13.86
CA GLN A 326 -18.35 -19.63 -13.11
C GLN A 326 -18.88 -20.78 -13.97
N GLY A 327 -18.53 -20.84 -15.27
CA GLY A 327 -19.00 -21.88 -16.18
C GLY A 327 -20.45 -21.72 -16.66
N ARG A 328 -21.12 -20.61 -16.33
CA ARG A 328 -22.49 -20.30 -16.78
C ARG A 328 -22.43 -19.65 -18.17
N LEU A 329 -22.03 -20.45 -19.16
CA LEU A 329 -21.73 -19.97 -20.51
C LEU A 329 -22.93 -19.32 -21.24
N PRO A 330 -24.17 -19.83 -21.13
CA PRO A 330 -25.33 -19.17 -21.75
C PRO A 330 -25.61 -17.78 -21.17
N GLU A 331 -25.52 -17.62 -19.84
CA GLU A 331 -25.68 -16.32 -19.17
C GLU A 331 -24.57 -15.34 -19.59
N ALA A 332 -23.35 -15.84 -19.78
CA ALA A 332 -22.23 -15.02 -20.23
C ALA A 332 -22.44 -14.49 -21.65
N ILE A 333 -22.87 -15.36 -22.58
CA ILE A 333 -23.19 -14.99 -23.97
C ILE A 333 -24.28 -13.92 -23.98
N ALA A 334 -25.41 -14.15 -23.30
CA ALA A 334 -26.51 -13.18 -23.25
C ALA A 334 -26.05 -11.82 -22.69
N SER A 335 -25.22 -11.82 -21.65
CA SER A 335 -24.70 -10.58 -21.06
C SER A 335 -23.79 -9.81 -22.03
N PHE A 336 -22.95 -10.51 -22.79
CA PHE A 336 -22.09 -9.87 -23.79
C PHE A 336 -22.87 -9.39 -25.03
N GLU A 337 -23.88 -10.15 -25.47
CA GLU A 337 -24.76 -9.76 -26.58
C GLU A 337 -25.55 -8.50 -26.26
N GLU A 338 -26.02 -8.32 -25.02
CA GLU A 338 -26.71 -7.10 -24.59
C GLU A 338 -25.83 -5.86 -24.78
N VAL A 339 -24.53 -5.96 -24.49
CA VAL A 339 -23.58 -4.87 -24.69
C VAL A 339 -23.38 -4.57 -26.18
N VAL A 340 -23.22 -5.60 -27.01
CA VAL A 340 -23.03 -5.45 -28.46
C VAL A 340 -24.27 -4.84 -29.14
N GLN A 341 -25.47 -5.15 -28.65
CA GLN A 341 -26.71 -4.62 -29.19
C GLN A 341 -26.89 -3.12 -28.89
N ARG A 342 -26.49 -2.67 -27.69
CA ARG A 342 -26.76 -1.31 -27.20
C ARG A 342 -25.67 -0.29 -27.54
N ASP A 343 -24.41 -0.69 -27.57
CA ASP A 343 -23.32 0.20 -27.95
C ASP A 343 -22.59 -0.28 -29.21
N GLN A 344 -22.99 0.33 -30.33
CA GLN A 344 -22.39 0.09 -31.63
C GLN A 344 -21.04 0.81 -31.84
N PHE A 345 -20.49 1.55 -30.87
CA PHE A 345 -19.29 2.37 -31.11
C PHE A 345 -18.16 2.24 -30.08
N HIS A 346 -18.42 2.00 -28.79
CA HIS A 346 -17.36 2.10 -27.77
C HIS A 346 -16.69 0.78 -27.35
N ALA A 347 -17.34 -0.39 -27.49
CA ALA A 347 -16.79 -1.67 -26.97
C ALA A 347 -16.63 -2.82 -27.98
N GLN A 348 -16.89 -2.59 -29.26
CA GLN A 348 -17.13 -3.68 -30.23
C GLN A 348 -16.01 -4.72 -30.35
N ASN A 349 -14.72 -4.37 -30.30
CA ASN A 349 -13.70 -5.34 -30.69
C ASN A 349 -13.43 -6.37 -29.58
N GLU A 350 -13.16 -5.91 -28.36
CA GLU A 350 -12.75 -6.82 -27.29
C GLU A 350 -13.89 -7.74 -26.84
N ILE A 351 -15.14 -7.27 -26.95
CA ILE A 351 -16.31 -8.09 -26.62
C ILE A 351 -16.50 -9.24 -27.61
N TRP A 352 -16.32 -9.02 -28.93
CA TRP A 352 -16.41 -10.12 -29.91
C TRP A 352 -15.38 -11.22 -29.62
N ARG A 353 -14.19 -10.86 -29.11
CA ARG A 353 -13.21 -11.84 -28.62
C ARG A 353 -13.71 -12.59 -27.39
N GLU A 354 -14.35 -11.92 -26.43
CA GLU A 354 -14.91 -12.57 -25.24
C GLU A 354 -16.11 -13.47 -25.58
N ILE A 355 -16.98 -13.06 -26.51
CA ILE A 355 -18.07 -13.87 -27.06
C ILE A 355 -17.51 -15.12 -27.74
N GLY A 356 -16.56 -14.94 -28.66
CA GLY A 356 -15.88 -16.04 -29.33
C GLY A 356 -15.20 -17.01 -28.36
N ALA A 357 -14.49 -16.49 -27.36
CA ALA A 357 -13.89 -17.30 -26.30
C ALA A 357 -14.94 -18.09 -25.50
N THR A 358 -16.11 -17.50 -25.25
CA THR A 358 -17.21 -18.13 -24.51
C THR A 358 -17.87 -19.23 -25.34
N TYR A 359 -18.09 -19.02 -26.63
CA TYR A 359 -18.58 -20.06 -27.54
C TYR A 359 -17.59 -21.21 -27.72
N VAL A 360 -16.28 -20.93 -27.83
CA VAL A 360 -15.23 -21.96 -27.83
C VAL A 360 -15.26 -22.77 -26.53
N ALA A 361 -15.52 -22.13 -25.38
CA ALA A 361 -15.67 -22.83 -24.10
C ALA A 361 -16.98 -23.65 -24.05
N ALA A 362 -18.04 -23.21 -24.73
CA ALA A 362 -19.32 -23.90 -24.83
C ALA A 362 -19.32 -25.04 -25.85
N GLY A 363 -18.26 -25.18 -26.66
CA GLY A 363 -18.18 -26.14 -27.76
C GLY A 363 -19.00 -25.73 -29.00
N GLN A 364 -19.53 -24.51 -29.02
CA GLN A 364 -20.29 -23.95 -30.14
C GLN A 364 -19.33 -23.32 -31.14
N TYR A 365 -18.59 -24.16 -31.87
CA TYR A 365 -17.46 -23.69 -32.68
C TYR A 365 -17.85 -22.88 -33.92
N SER A 366 -19.06 -23.07 -34.46
CA SER A 366 -19.56 -22.27 -35.59
C SER A 366 -19.78 -20.82 -35.17
N ASP A 367 -20.54 -20.60 -34.10
CA ASP A 367 -20.81 -19.26 -33.57
C ASP A 367 -19.54 -18.59 -33.06
N ALA A 368 -18.62 -19.38 -32.49
CA ALA A 368 -17.29 -18.90 -32.12
C ALA A 368 -16.51 -18.35 -33.31
N ARG A 369 -16.49 -19.07 -34.44
CA ARG A 369 -15.80 -18.63 -35.67
C ARG A 369 -16.38 -17.29 -36.14
N ASP A 370 -17.71 -17.20 -36.24
CA ASP A 370 -18.37 -16.00 -36.76
C ASP A 370 -18.15 -14.78 -35.85
N ALA A 371 -18.12 -14.97 -34.53
CA ALA A 371 -17.77 -13.91 -33.57
C ALA A 371 -16.30 -13.50 -33.67
N LEU A 372 -15.38 -14.46 -33.82
CA LEU A 372 -13.95 -14.19 -33.93
C LEU A 372 -13.57 -13.57 -35.28
N GLU A 373 -14.32 -13.85 -36.34
CA GLU A 373 -14.15 -13.20 -37.65
C GLU A 373 -14.41 -11.70 -37.53
N LYS A 374 -15.55 -11.32 -36.94
CA LYS A 374 -15.87 -9.90 -36.63
C LYS A 374 -14.78 -9.22 -35.79
N PHE A 375 -14.14 -9.95 -34.88
CA PHE A 375 -13.03 -9.42 -34.09
C PHE A 375 -11.75 -9.23 -34.93
N LEU A 376 -11.37 -10.26 -35.68
CA LEU A 376 -10.11 -10.31 -36.44
C LEU A 376 -10.13 -9.42 -37.68
N ASP A 377 -11.30 -9.10 -38.24
CA ASP A 377 -11.45 -8.12 -39.32
C ASP A 377 -10.86 -6.74 -38.95
N ARG A 378 -10.96 -6.37 -37.68
CA ARG A 378 -10.41 -5.10 -37.16
C ARG A 378 -9.05 -5.28 -36.48
N ARG A 379 -8.78 -6.46 -35.94
CA ARG A 379 -7.55 -6.79 -35.17
C ARG A 379 -6.88 -8.03 -35.74
N THR A 380 -6.41 -7.92 -36.98
CA THR A 380 -5.86 -9.05 -37.77
C THR A 380 -4.71 -9.79 -37.09
N ASN A 381 -3.88 -9.10 -36.31
CA ASN A 381 -2.70 -9.66 -35.64
C ASN A 381 -2.85 -9.77 -34.11
N ASP A 382 -4.05 -10.02 -33.58
CA ASP A 382 -4.22 -10.31 -32.13
C ASP A 382 -3.90 -11.78 -31.83
N PRO A 383 -2.87 -12.10 -31.02
CA PRO A 383 -2.49 -13.48 -30.75
C PRO A 383 -3.60 -14.31 -30.08
N GLN A 384 -4.36 -13.71 -29.16
CA GLN A 384 -5.42 -14.40 -28.45
C GLN A 384 -6.59 -14.72 -29.39
N GLY A 385 -7.01 -13.76 -30.21
CA GLY A 385 -8.05 -13.96 -31.23
C GLY A 385 -7.68 -15.05 -32.23
N LEU A 386 -6.45 -15.03 -32.76
CA LEU A 386 -5.96 -16.03 -33.71
C LEU A 386 -5.87 -17.43 -33.08
N TYR A 387 -5.44 -17.52 -31.82
CA TYR A 387 -5.44 -18.77 -31.08
C TYR A 387 -6.86 -19.33 -30.90
N LEU A 388 -7.82 -18.49 -30.50
CA LEU A 388 -9.21 -18.88 -30.34
C LEU A 388 -9.84 -19.28 -31.68
N MET A 389 -9.49 -18.61 -32.77
CA MET A 389 -9.95 -18.94 -34.12
C MET A 389 -9.41 -20.30 -34.55
N GLY A 390 -8.13 -20.58 -34.29
CA GLY A 390 -7.53 -21.90 -34.51
C GLY A 390 -8.22 -23.01 -33.71
N ARG A 391 -8.63 -22.72 -32.46
CA ARG A 391 -9.44 -23.66 -31.66
C ARG A 391 -10.84 -23.87 -32.22
N ALA A 392 -11.49 -22.82 -32.73
CA ALA A 392 -12.81 -22.92 -33.35
C ALA A 392 -12.75 -23.80 -34.61
N HIS A 393 -11.82 -23.53 -35.53
CA HIS A 393 -11.59 -24.38 -36.71
C HIS A 393 -11.27 -25.83 -36.35
N ALA A 394 -10.42 -26.05 -35.34
CA ALA A 394 -10.10 -27.40 -34.89
C ALA A 394 -11.34 -28.16 -34.38
N GLY A 395 -12.25 -27.45 -33.71
CA GLY A 395 -13.52 -28.00 -33.22
C GLY A 395 -14.54 -28.26 -34.34
N LEU A 396 -14.47 -27.52 -35.45
CA LEU A 396 -15.26 -27.75 -36.66
C LEU A 396 -14.72 -28.90 -37.54
N GLY A 397 -13.46 -29.31 -37.32
CA GLY A 397 -12.78 -30.33 -38.13
C GLY A 397 -11.89 -29.76 -39.24
N ASP A 398 -11.83 -28.43 -39.36
CA ASP A 398 -11.06 -27.67 -40.36
C ASP A 398 -9.57 -27.66 -39.97
N ASN A 399 -8.91 -28.81 -40.10
CA ASN A 399 -7.55 -28.99 -39.58
C ASN A 399 -6.50 -28.10 -40.29
N GLN A 400 -6.72 -27.72 -41.55
CA GLN A 400 -5.79 -26.86 -42.31
C GLN A 400 -5.88 -25.41 -41.82
N GLU A 401 -7.09 -24.89 -41.70
CA GLU A 401 -7.43 -23.55 -41.23
C GLU A 401 -7.05 -23.39 -39.75
N ALA A 402 -7.25 -24.44 -38.95
CA ALA A 402 -6.78 -24.49 -37.57
C ALA A 402 -5.26 -24.34 -37.49
N ALA A 403 -4.51 -25.08 -38.30
CA ALA A 403 -3.05 -24.99 -38.34
C ALA A 403 -2.57 -23.62 -38.83
N SER A 404 -3.24 -23.07 -39.85
CA SER A 404 -2.97 -21.74 -40.40
C SER A 404 -3.16 -20.65 -39.34
N SER A 405 -4.30 -20.64 -38.65
CA SER A 405 -4.61 -19.69 -37.57
C SER A 405 -3.60 -19.80 -36.42
N MET A 406 -3.18 -21.03 -36.10
CA MET A 406 -2.19 -21.27 -35.06
C MET A 406 -0.79 -20.79 -35.44
N GLN A 407 -0.43 -20.89 -36.71
CA GLN A 407 0.81 -20.34 -37.26
C GLN A 407 0.78 -18.81 -37.28
N ALA A 408 -0.34 -18.21 -37.70
CA ALA A 408 -0.56 -16.76 -37.64
C ALA A 408 -0.46 -16.24 -36.20
N CYS A 409 -1.00 -16.96 -35.21
CA CYS A 409 -0.82 -16.63 -33.79
C CYS A 409 0.65 -16.59 -33.39
N ILE A 410 1.44 -17.60 -33.81
CA ILE A 410 2.89 -17.66 -33.49
C ILE A 410 3.63 -16.46 -34.10
N GLU A 411 3.30 -16.11 -35.34
CA GLU A 411 3.90 -14.98 -36.05
C GLU A 411 3.51 -13.65 -35.44
N ALA A 412 2.25 -13.48 -35.05
CA ALA A 412 1.76 -12.30 -34.35
C ALA A 412 2.56 -12.05 -33.05
N VAL A 413 2.79 -13.08 -32.23
CA VAL A 413 3.59 -12.93 -30.99
C VAL A 413 5.07 -12.63 -31.28
N LYS A 414 5.64 -13.24 -32.32
CA LYS A 414 7.06 -13.04 -32.68
C LYS A 414 7.33 -11.65 -33.25
N THR A 415 6.37 -11.09 -33.97
CA THR A 415 6.46 -9.76 -34.59
C THR A 415 5.97 -8.64 -33.66
N ALA A 416 5.34 -8.98 -32.54
CA ALA A 416 4.90 -8.01 -31.54
C ALA A 416 6.08 -7.26 -30.89
N PRO A 417 5.89 -5.98 -30.50
CA PRO A 417 6.88 -5.23 -29.74
C PRO A 417 7.32 -5.95 -28.46
N ALA A 418 8.59 -5.79 -28.08
CA ALA A 418 9.21 -6.52 -26.96
C ALA A 418 8.45 -6.41 -25.61
N TYR A 419 7.74 -5.30 -25.37
CA TYR A 419 6.95 -5.12 -24.14
C TYR A 419 5.70 -6.01 -24.08
N LYS A 420 5.13 -6.42 -25.23
CA LYS A 420 3.95 -7.30 -25.32
C LYS A 420 4.31 -8.79 -25.28
N TYR A 421 5.53 -9.13 -25.69
CA TYR A 421 5.99 -10.52 -25.74
C TYR A 421 5.76 -11.25 -24.41
N ARG A 422 6.04 -10.61 -23.27
CA ARG A 422 5.90 -11.24 -21.95
C ARG A 422 4.45 -11.63 -21.61
N THR A 423 3.48 -10.80 -21.97
CA THR A 423 2.06 -11.06 -21.71
C THR A 423 1.46 -12.05 -22.70
N GLU A 424 1.95 -12.06 -23.94
CA GLU A 424 1.41 -12.88 -25.03
C GLU A 424 2.13 -14.22 -25.21
N LYS A 425 3.27 -14.43 -24.52
CA LYS A 425 4.05 -15.68 -24.55
C LYS A 425 3.23 -16.93 -24.25
N ARG A 426 2.16 -16.80 -23.45
CA ARG A 426 1.24 -17.89 -23.16
C ARG A 426 0.64 -18.46 -24.46
N TRP A 427 0.11 -17.60 -25.32
CA TRP A 427 -0.55 -18.01 -26.56
C TRP A 427 0.42 -18.64 -27.55
N LEU A 428 1.66 -18.11 -27.64
CA LEU A 428 2.74 -18.72 -28.41
C LEU A 428 3.00 -20.18 -28.00
N ASN A 429 3.09 -20.44 -26.69
CA ASN A 429 3.34 -21.78 -26.18
C ASN A 429 2.17 -22.73 -26.46
N GLU A 430 0.93 -22.28 -26.21
CA GLU A 430 -0.28 -23.08 -26.45
C GLU A 430 -0.44 -23.39 -27.95
N ALA A 431 -0.16 -22.43 -28.82
CA ALA A 431 -0.19 -22.58 -30.27
C ALA A 431 0.84 -23.61 -30.78
N GLN A 432 2.09 -23.53 -30.30
CA GLN A 432 3.13 -24.49 -30.66
C GLN A 432 2.82 -25.91 -30.18
N GLN A 433 2.28 -26.04 -28.97
CA GLN A 433 1.87 -27.33 -28.42
C GLN A 433 0.75 -27.96 -29.24
N PHE A 434 -0.25 -27.17 -29.65
CA PHE A 434 -1.32 -27.64 -30.52
C PHE A 434 -0.78 -28.21 -31.84
N LEU A 435 0.07 -27.47 -32.55
CA LEU A 435 0.68 -27.92 -33.80
C LEU A 435 1.57 -29.15 -33.62
N LYS A 436 2.23 -29.28 -32.47
CA LYS A 436 3.05 -30.46 -32.14
C LYS A 436 2.16 -31.70 -31.97
N ARG A 437 1.07 -31.59 -31.21
CA ARG A 437 0.11 -32.70 -30.97
C ARG A 437 -0.51 -33.18 -32.29
N LYS A 438 -1.01 -32.26 -33.12
CA LYS A 438 -1.59 -32.60 -34.43
C LYS A 438 -0.61 -33.32 -35.36
N ARG A 439 0.67 -32.92 -35.35
CA ARG A 439 1.72 -33.63 -36.10
C ARG A 439 1.92 -35.06 -35.58
N GLN A 440 1.92 -35.26 -34.26
CA GLN A 440 2.06 -36.59 -33.67
C GLN A 440 0.86 -37.49 -33.97
N GLU A 441 -0.36 -36.96 -33.90
CA GLU A 441 -1.60 -37.67 -34.30
C GLU A 441 -1.53 -38.14 -35.77
N THR A 442 -1.09 -37.26 -36.67
CA THR A 442 -0.97 -37.58 -38.11
C THR A 442 0.10 -38.66 -38.38
N VAL A 443 1.18 -38.68 -37.61
CA VAL A 443 2.23 -39.71 -37.73
C VAL A 443 1.73 -41.03 -37.17
N SER A 444 1.02 -41.02 -36.04
CA SER A 444 0.45 -42.22 -35.42
C SER A 444 -0.70 -42.82 -36.22
N SER A 445 -1.46 -42.03 -36.99
CA SER A 445 -2.54 -42.55 -37.85
C SER A 445 -2.05 -43.13 -39.18
N ARG A 446 -0.77 -42.93 -39.51
CA ARG A 446 -0.11 -43.46 -40.72
C ARG A 446 0.71 -44.72 -40.44
N GLN A 447 0.94 -45.04 -39.17
CA GLN A 447 1.45 -46.32 -38.69
C GLN A 447 0.28 -47.24 -38.39
#